data_AF-A0AAD3M848-F1
#
_entry.id   AF-A0AAD3M848-F1
#
_cell.length_a   1.000
_cell.length_b   1.000
_cell.length_c   1.000
_cell.angle_alpha   90.00
_cell.angle_beta   90.00
_cell.angle_gamma   90.00
#
_symmetry.space_group_name_H-M   'P 1'
#
loop_
_entity.id
_entity.type
_entity.pdbx_description
1 polymer ?
#
loop_
_entity_poly.entity_id
_entity_poly.type
_entity_poly.pdbx_seq_one_letter_code
_entity_poly.pdbx_strand_id
1 'polypeptide(L)'
;MKCCFPPVECCGALEFYDKAFDRITTRNEKPLKSIKRIFHTVTTTDDPVIRKLAKTQGSVFCHRRHLGPPVCCTAQSQLLGHPSLQRVGSKLMYDKRDNRTLL
;
A
#
# COMPACT_ATOMS: atom_id res chain seq x y z
N MET A 1 -11.64 -8.65 13.87
CA MET A 1 -10.24 -8.19 13.81
C MET A 1 -10.10 -6.98 14.73
N LYS A 2 -9.42 -7.10 15.87
CA LYS A 2 -9.04 -5.94 16.68
C LYS A 2 -7.70 -5.44 16.15
N CYS A 3 -7.68 -4.26 15.55
CA CYS A 3 -6.41 -3.59 15.26
C CYS A 3 -5.79 -3.18 16.60
N CYS A 4 -4.49 -3.43 16.80
CA CYS A 4 -3.77 -3.08 18.03
C CYS A 4 -3.72 -1.56 18.31
N PHE A 5 -4.13 -0.75 17.33
CA PHE A 5 -4.34 0.68 17.45
C PHE A 5 -5.68 1.06 16.81
N PRO A 6 -6.44 2.02 17.40
CA PRO A 6 -7.67 2.50 16.78
C PRO A 6 -7.35 3.15 15.43
N PRO A 7 -8.13 2.87 14.37
CA PRO A 7 -7.94 3.52 13.09
C PRO A 7 -8.26 5.01 13.21
N VAL A 8 -7.40 5.86 12.63
CA VAL A 8 -7.63 7.31 12.55
C VAL A 8 -8.68 7.65 11.47
N GLU A 9 -8.66 6.92 10.35
CA GLU A 9 -9.61 7.08 9.26
C GLU A 9 -9.76 5.74 8.52
N CYS A 10 -10.95 5.44 8.01
CA CYS A 10 -11.24 4.26 7.20
C CYS A 10 -11.96 4.68 5.93
N CYS A 11 -11.35 4.44 4.78
CA CYS A 11 -11.84 4.86 3.47
C CYS A 11 -11.93 3.69 2.50
N GLY A 12 -12.85 3.79 1.53
CA GLY A 12 -13.04 2.81 0.47
C GLY A 12 -14.20 1.84 0.72
N ALA A 13 -14.40 0.94 -0.25
CA ALA A 13 -15.41 -0.11 -0.19
C ALA A 13 -14.77 -1.47 -0.52
N LEU A 14 -15.29 -2.54 0.07
CA LEU A 14 -14.80 -3.90 -0.12
C LEU A 14 -15.94 -4.79 -0.61
N GLU A 15 -15.70 -5.52 -1.70
CA GLU A 15 -16.62 -6.54 -2.18
C GLU A 15 -16.53 -7.80 -1.30
N PHE A 16 -17.63 -8.54 -1.20
CA PHE A 16 -17.60 -9.83 -0.50
C PHE A 16 -16.76 -10.84 -1.26
N TYR A 17 -15.93 -11.58 -0.51
CA TYR A 17 -15.18 -12.70 -1.06
C TYR A 17 -16.09 -13.89 -1.38
N ASP A 18 -15.98 -14.41 -2.60
CA ASP A 18 -16.66 -15.64 -3.01
C ASP A 18 -15.91 -16.86 -2.46
N LYS A 19 -16.48 -17.48 -1.43
CA LYS A 19 -15.93 -18.67 -0.76
C LYS A 19 -15.92 -19.92 -1.64
N ALA A 20 -16.58 -19.92 -2.80
CA ALA A 20 -16.45 -21.03 -3.75
C ALA A 20 -15.01 -21.18 -4.27
N PHE A 21 -14.22 -20.09 -4.27
CA PHE A 21 -12.82 -20.13 -4.67
C PHE A 21 -11.91 -20.90 -3.71
N ASP A 22 -12.32 -21.13 -2.45
CA ASP A 22 -11.57 -21.94 -1.48
C ASP A 22 -11.52 -23.42 -1.86
N ARG A 23 -12.43 -23.88 -2.74
CA ARG A 23 -12.57 -25.29 -3.14
C ARG A 23 -11.93 -25.61 -4.50
N ILE A 24 -11.23 -24.65 -5.11
CA ILE A 24 -10.53 -24.87 -6.38
C ILE A 24 -9.32 -25.77 -6.11
N THR A 25 -9.18 -26.82 -6.90
CA THR A 25 -8.07 -27.78 -6.82
C THR A 25 -7.43 -27.94 -8.20
N THR A 26 -6.26 -28.56 -8.27
CA THR A 26 -5.59 -28.84 -9.56
C THR A 26 -6.38 -29.76 -10.49
N ARG A 27 -7.41 -30.45 -9.98
CA ARG A 27 -8.32 -31.30 -10.78
C ARG A 27 -9.63 -30.59 -11.14
N ASN A 28 -9.97 -29.51 -10.44
CA ASN A 28 -11.17 -28.70 -10.68
C ASN A 28 -10.73 -27.24 -10.77
N GLU A 29 -10.05 -26.93 -11.87
CA GLU A 29 -9.44 -25.64 -12.15
C GLU A 29 -10.46 -24.61 -12.64
N LYS A 30 -10.13 -23.33 -12.43
CA LYS A 30 -10.95 -22.20 -12.89
C LYS A 30 -10.05 -21.26 -13.69
N PRO A 31 -10.36 -20.99 -14.97
CA PRO A 31 -9.52 -20.14 -15.80
C PRO A 31 -9.52 -18.69 -15.27
N LEU A 32 -8.35 -18.05 -15.26
CA LEU A 32 -8.20 -16.67 -14.87
C LEU A 32 -8.83 -15.75 -15.91
N LYS A 33 -9.78 -14.92 -15.47
CA LYS A 33 -10.42 -13.92 -16.34
C LYS A 33 -9.63 -12.62 -16.29
N SER A 34 -9.41 -12.01 -17.46
CA SER A 34 -8.93 -10.63 -17.52
C SER A 34 -10.05 -9.70 -17.05
N ILE A 35 -9.83 -9.01 -15.94
CA ILE A 35 -10.77 -8.05 -15.38
C ILE A 35 -10.11 -6.68 -15.43
N LYS A 36 -10.70 -5.75 -16.18
CA LYS A 36 -10.26 -4.36 -16.22
C LYS A 36 -10.80 -3.63 -15.00
N ARG A 37 -9.97 -3.48 -13.97
CA ARG A 37 -10.23 -2.63 -12.80
C ARG A 37 -9.26 -1.46 -12.78
N ILE A 38 -9.71 -0.35 -12.21
CA ILE A 38 -8.84 0.80 -11.98
C ILE A 38 -8.06 0.54 -10.69
N PHE A 39 -6.74 0.41 -10.81
CA PHE A 39 -5.85 0.26 -9.66
C PHE A 39 -5.15 1.59 -9.38
N HIS A 40 -5.50 2.22 -8.26
CA HIS A 40 -4.88 3.46 -7.85
C HIS A 40 -3.51 3.20 -7.22
N THR A 41 -2.45 3.69 -7.86
CA THR A 41 -1.08 3.66 -7.31
C THR A 41 -0.67 5.05 -6.86
N VAL A 42 -1.44 5.62 -5.94
CA VAL A 42 -1.21 6.96 -5.40
C VAL A 42 -0.03 6.93 -4.42
N THR A 43 0.80 7.96 -4.49
CA THR A 43 1.97 8.21 -3.65
C THR A 43 1.58 8.80 -2.29
N THR A 44 2.50 8.75 -1.32
CA THR A 44 2.25 9.33 0.01
C THR A 44 2.00 10.85 -0.09
N THR A 45 2.71 11.52 -0.99
CA THR A 45 2.54 12.96 -1.23
C THR A 45 1.23 13.24 -1.95
N ASP A 46 0.76 12.35 -2.84
CA ASP A 46 -0.45 12.61 -3.61
C ASP A 46 -1.76 12.25 -2.91
N ASP A 47 -1.70 11.46 -1.86
CA ASP A 47 -2.87 11.03 -1.10
C ASP A 47 -3.54 12.21 -0.35
N PRO A 48 -4.80 12.55 -0.67
CA PRO A 48 -5.49 13.69 -0.06
C PRO A 48 -5.80 13.50 1.43
N VAL A 49 -5.94 12.26 1.91
CA VAL A 49 -6.13 11.94 3.32
C VAL A 49 -4.83 12.18 4.08
N ILE A 50 -3.71 11.68 3.55
CA ILE A 50 -2.39 11.93 4.14
C ILE A 50 -2.07 13.42 4.16
N ARG A 51 -2.38 14.17 3.09
CA ARG A 51 -2.20 15.64 3.07
C ARG A 51 -3.02 16.35 4.15
N LYS A 52 -4.24 15.89 4.45
CA LYS A 52 -5.08 16.44 5.53
C LYS A 52 -4.48 16.12 6.90
N LEU A 53 -4.12 14.86 7.13
CA LEU A 53 -3.49 14.41 8.38
C LEU A 53 -2.16 15.11 8.63
N ALA A 54 -1.38 15.34 7.58
CA ALA A 54 -0.11 16.06 7.65
C ALA A 54 -0.26 17.51 8.12
N LYS A 55 -1.43 18.12 8.09
CA LYS A 55 -1.65 19.46 8.67
C LYS A 55 -1.94 19.42 10.16
N THR A 56 -2.53 18.34 10.66
CA THR A 56 -3.05 18.26 12.03
C THR A 56 -2.15 17.46 12.96
N GLN A 57 -1.59 16.33 12.52
CA GLN A 57 -0.86 15.40 13.39
C GLN A 57 0.15 14.54 12.63
N GLY A 58 1.14 13.99 13.35
CA GLY A 58 2.14 13.07 12.79
C GLY A 58 3.37 13.76 12.18
N SER A 59 4.51 13.08 12.33
CA SER A 59 5.83 13.54 11.85
C SER A 59 6.38 12.67 10.73
N VAL A 60 5.93 11.42 10.61
CA VAL A 60 6.39 10.47 9.60
C VAL A 60 5.18 9.87 8.90
N PHE A 61 5.16 9.92 7.57
CA PHE A 61 4.07 9.39 6.75
C PHE A 61 4.63 8.43 5.72
N CYS A 62 3.96 7.28 5.61
CA CYS A 62 4.35 6.20 4.73
C CYS A 62 3.09 5.51 4.21
N HIS A 63 3.03 5.23 2.92
CA HIS A 63 2.05 4.29 2.37
C HIS A 63 2.46 2.84 2.65
N ARG A 64 1.49 1.93 2.84
CA ARG A 64 1.73 0.50 3.21
C ARG A 64 2.72 -0.21 2.29
N ARG A 65 2.72 0.13 0.99
CA ARG A 65 3.63 -0.42 -0.02
C ARG A 65 5.11 -0.16 0.29
N HIS A 66 5.42 0.93 1.01
CA HIS A 66 6.78 1.30 1.39
C HIS A 66 7.18 0.77 2.77
N LEU A 67 6.22 0.34 3.59
CA LEU A 67 6.40 -0.11 4.97
C LEU A 67 6.58 -1.64 5.10
N GLY A 68 6.38 -2.41 4.03
CA GLY A 68 6.50 -3.88 4.06
C GLY A 68 7.93 -4.39 3.84
N PRO A 69 8.28 -4.93 2.65
CA PRO A 69 9.56 -5.60 2.40
C PRO A 69 10.84 -4.77 2.65
N PRO A 70 10.92 -3.46 2.30
CA PRO A 70 12.20 -2.76 2.32
C PRO A 70 12.64 -2.24 3.69
N VAL A 71 11.74 -2.13 4.68
CA VAL A 71 12.07 -1.56 6.01
C VAL A 71 12.17 -2.64 7.09
N CYS A 72 11.30 -3.66 7.06
CA CYS A 72 11.28 -4.72 8.08
C CYS A 72 12.12 -5.95 7.70
N CYS A 73 12.45 -6.14 6.42
CA CYS A 73 13.16 -7.32 5.90
C CYS A 73 14.46 -6.94 5.14
N THR A 74 15.16 -5.92 5.64
CA THR A 74 16.31 -5.25 5.00
C THR A 74 17.47 -6.16 4.57
N ALA A 75 17.58 -7.38 5.10
CA ALA A 75 18.65 -8.31 4.72
C ALA A 75 18.47 -8.95 3.32
N GLN A 76 17.27 -8.95 2.73
CA GLN A 76 16.98 -9.70 1.48
C GLN A 76 16.71 -8.82 0.25
N SER A 77 16.75 -7.49 0.39
CA SER A 77 16.29 -6.55 -0.63
C SER A 77 17.42 -6.05 -1.55
N GLN A 78 18.08 -6.94 -2.29
CA GLN A 78 19.14 -6.54 -3.25
C GLN A 78 18.64 -6.03 -4.60
N LEU A 79 17.32 -5.99 -4.85
CA LEU A 79 16.77 -5.52 -6.13
C LEU A 79 15.44 -4.74 -6.00
N LEU A 80 15.16 -4.12 -4.86
CA LEU A 80 13.95 -3.31 -4.70
C LEU A 80 14.31 -1.83 -4.68
N GLY A 81 13.72 -1.08 -5.61
CA GLY A 81 13.94 0.34 -5.74
C GLY A 81 13.64 1.07 -4.43
N HIS A 82 14.66 1.71 -3.86
CA HIS A 82 14.53 2.47 -2.62
C HIS A 82 13.44 3.56 -2.72
N PRO A 83 12.58 3.71 -1.69
CA PRO A 83 11.67 4.84 -1.61
C PRO A 83 12.47 6.17 -1.59
N SER A 84 11.92 7.22 -2.20
CA SER A 84 12.41 8.58 -2.02
C SER A 84 12.00 9.07 -0.63
N LEU A 85 12.93 9.75 0.04
CA LEU A 85 12.66 10.44 1.29
C LEU A 85 12.53 11.92 1.00
N GLN A 86 11.38 12.51 1.34
CA GLN A 86 11.18 13.94 1.23
C GLN A 86 10.91 14.52 2.61
N ARG A 87 11.76 15.47 3.02
CA ARG A 87 11.55 16.24 4.24
C ARG A 87 10.84 17.54 3.88
N VAL A 88 9.65 17.76 4.45
CA VAL A 88 8.88 19.01 4.30
C VAL A 88 8.73 19.62 5.69
N GLY A 89 9.54 20.64 5.97
CA GLY A 89 9.62 21.24 7.31
C GLY A 89 10.08 20.23 8.38
N SER A 90 9.23 19.99 9.38
CA SER A 90 9.44 19.01 10.45
C SER A 90 8.88 17.61 10.15
N LYS A 91 8.36 17.37 8.94
CA LYS A 91 7.69 16.12 8.55
C LYS A 91 8.51 15.35 7.53
N LEU A 92 8.50 14.03 7.64
CA LEU A 92 9.17 13.09 6.76
C LEU A 92 8.13 12.29 5.96
N MET A 93 8.22 12.36 4.63
CA MET A 93 7.34 11.68 3.69
C MET A 93 8.15 10.61 2.95
N TYR A 94 7.69 9.36 3.02
CA TYR A 94 8.24 8.25 2.24
C TYR A 94 7.46 8.09 0.95
N ASP A 95 8.12 8.27 -0.18
CA ASP A 95 7.47 8.23 -1.47
C ASP A 95 8.12 7.25 -2.46
N LYS A 96 7.42 7.00 -3.56
CA LYS A 96 7.92 6.29 -4.72
C LYS A 96 8.77 7.27 -5.55
N ARG A 97 9.88 6.80 -6.13
CA ARG A 97 10.55 7.56 -7.19
C ARG A 97 9.71 7.49 -8.47
N ASP A 98 9.51 8.64 -9.12
CA ASP A 98 8.56 8.81 -10.24
C ASP A 98 8.78 7.86 -11.43
N ASN A 99 9.97 7.27 -11.58
CA ASN A 99 10.37 6.52 -12.78
C ASN A 99 10.55 5.01 -12.60
N ARG A 100 9.92 4.38 -11.59
CA ARG A 100 10.02 2.93 -11.40
C ARG A 100 8.66 2.25 -11.43
N THR A 101 8.41 1.40 -12.41
CA THR A 101 7.30 0.43 -12.33
C THR A 101 7.69 -0.59 -11.27
N LEU A 102 7.02 -0.54 -10.12
CA LEU A 102 7.04 -1.66 -9.19
C LEU A 102 6.06 -2.66 -9.79
N LEU A 103 6.59 -3.63 -10.54
CA LEU A 103 5.85 -4.83 -10.94
C LEU A 103 5.44 -5.61 -9.68
#